data_AF-A0A317Y1D6-F1
#
_entry.id   AF-A0A317Y1D6-F1
#
_cell.length_a   1.000
_cell.length_b   1.000
_cell.length_c   1.000
_cell.angle_alpha   90.00
_cell.angle_beta   90.00
_cell.angle_gamma   90.00
#
_symmetry.space_group_name_H-M   'P 1'
#
loop_
_entity.id
_entity.type
_entity.pdbx_description
1 polymer ?
#
loop_
_entity_poly.entity_id
_entity_poly.type
_entity_poly.pdbx_seq_one_letter_code
_entity_poly.pdbx_strand_id
1 'polypeptide(L)'
;MPRLATLHASFTALLVVLVSILLYRDHYTRYSNTSSFNGIDLSGQLSDTFQDDYDSPSNTAPRMSSTMSDTAPSKVDASSRPKVLLVNDDGPPSKYSPHVLGLYQELTAIGWDVTVVLPSFQKSWGSMQFSLQGPVSYWYYYPIQGNSDGSHPETQQSWSATRRPINKQRGEVAEWVLIDGSPTTASNSGLFNQNAFFGDSDESRAAPPSTTTPFDLVLSGPNFGRNTGTAFALSSGTLGAALAASLAGVRSIALSYGHFMLNPPTLADRAQARGPGLEPEHLKQVAATANKLATQVVQKLWSNWSNEPDVGCYSVNIPLAETIIRQPEFIWTRIWENRYGPLFAADSTSNYSSPPAPQPPSAPEPRHSLHFAPNMASLLRPKSLPRGTDVWAIQNGYISITRLRPNFMEVDNDGNGLDVSRIERQLQQQQQQQQQQQTNDDAQSANASIEDGIEVGKRWRL
;
A
#
# COMPACT_ATOMS: atom_id res chain seq x y z
N MET A 1 32.64 -52.85 -34.17
CA MET A 1 31.71 -51.71 -33.98
C MET A 1 31.08 -51.54 -32.58
N PRO A 2 31.04 -52.51 -31.63
CA PRO A 2 30.31 -52.30 -30.36
C PRO A 2 31.03 -51.42 -29.32
N ARG A 3 32.35 -51.20 -29.47
CA ARG A 3 33.15 -50.34 -28.56
C ARG A 3 32.95 -48.83 -28.77
N LEU A 4 32.56 -48.40 -29.98
CA LEU A 4 32.30 -46.97 -30.22
C LEU A 4 30.97 -46.51 -29.61
N ALA A 5 29.94 -47.37 -29.65
CA ALA A 5 28.62 -47.06 -29.11
C ALA A 5 28.63 -46.94 -27.58
N THR A 6 29.43 -47.78 -26.90
CA THR A 6 29.61 -47.73 -25.44
C THR A 6 30.38 -46.49 -25.00
N LEU A 7 31.36 -46.04 -25.78
CA LEU A 7 32.09 -44.80 -25.50
C LEU A 7 31.20 -43.56 -25.69
N HIS A 8 30.37 -43.54 -26.74
CA HIS A 8 29.43 -42.44 -26.99
C HIS A 8 28.37 -42.35 -25.88
N ALA A 9 27.78 -43.47 -25.46
CA ALA A 9 26.80 -43.50 -24.38
C ALA A 9 27.39 -43.02 -23.04
N SER A 10 28.65 -43.39 -22.75
CA SER A 10 29.35 -42.94 -21.55
C SER A 10 29.64 -41.44 -21.57
N PHE A 11 29.99 -40.90 -22.75
CA PHE A 11 30.26 -39.47 -22.92
C PHE A 11 28.98 -38.63 -22.81
N THR A 12 27.87 -39.10 -23.38
CA THR A 12 26.57 -38.42 -23.26
C THR A 12 26.07 -38.43 -21.82
N ALA A 13 26.23 -39.55 -21.09
CA ALA A 13 25.86 -39.61 -19.68
C ALA A 13 26.69 -38.63 -18.82
N LEU A 14 28.00 -38.54 -19.08
CA LEU A 14 28.89 -37.60 -18.39
C LEU A 14 28.51 -36.14 -18.69
N LEU A 15 28.17 -35.83 -19.95
CA LEU A 15 27.74 -34.49 -20.36
C LEU A 15 26.43 -34.09 -19.68
N VAL A 16 25.45 -35.00 -19.60
CA VAL A 16 24.18 -34.74 -18.91
C VAL A 16 24.42 -34.46 -17.43
N VAL A 17 25.28 -35.24 -16.75
CA VAL A 17 25.62 -35.01 -15.33
C VAL A 17 26.32 -33.66 -15.15
N LEU A 18 27.27 -33.30 -16.03
CA LEU A 18 27.96 -32.01 -15.97
C LEU A 18 27.00 -30.84 -16.19
N VAL A 19 26.10 -30.93 -17.16
CA VAL A 19 25.07 -29.91 -17.41
C VAL A 19 24.10 -29.82 -16.23
N SER A 20 23.68 -30.95 -15.64
CA SER A 20 22.85 -30.94 -14.42
C SER A 20 23.57 -30.33 -13.22
N ILE A 21 24.87 -30.56 -13.05
CA ILE A 21 25.67 -29.93 -11.98
C ILE A 21 25.83 -28.43 -12.23
N LEU A 22 26.03 -28.01 -13.47
CA LEU A 22 26.14 -26.58 -13.82
C LEU A 22 24.80 -25.87 -13.67
N LEU A 23 23.68 -26.48 -14.07
CA LEU A 23 22.34 -25.95 -13.86
C LEU A 23 21.96 -25.96 -12.37
N TYR A 24 22.35 -26.99 -11.61
CA TYR A 24 22.16 -27.01 -10.17
C TYR A 24 23.01 -25.95 -9.47
N ARG A 25 24.25 -25.73 -9.90
CA ARG A 25 25.14 -24.69 -9.37
C ARG A 25 24.66 -23.30 -9.75
N ASP A 26 24.16 -23.08 -10.96
CA ASP A 26 23.55 -21.83 -11.40
C ASP A 26 22.23 -21.57 -10.65
N HIS A 27 21.36 -22.57 -10.51
CA HIS A 27 20.16 -22.50 -9.66
C HIS A 27 20.53 -22.24 -8.20
N TYR A 28 21.51 -22.94 -7.64
CA TYR A 28 21.98 -22.72 -6.28
C TYR A 28 22.53 -21.30 -6.16
N THR A 29 23.43 -20.84 -7.04
CA THR A 29 23.99 -19.48 -6.98
C THR A 29 22.92 -18.38 -7.14
N ARG A 30 21.88 -18.59 -7.98
CA ARG A 30 20.74 -17.67 -8.12
C ARG A 30 19.81 -17.64 -6.91
N TYR A 31 19.70 -18.73 -6.15
CA TYR A 31 18.80 -18.84 -4.99
C TYR A 31 19.51 -18.90 -3.62
N SER A 32 20.84 -19.02 -3.61
CA SER A 32 21.73 -19.08 -2.44
C SER A 32 22.59 -17.82 -2.30
N ASN A 33 22.55 -16.89 -3.26
CA ASN A 33 22.92 -15.50 -2.96
C ASN A 33 21.84 -14.89 -2.07
N THR A 34 21.95 -15.27 -0.80
CA THR A 34 21.51 -14.51 0.35
C THR A 34 22.22 -13.17 0.31
N SER A 35 21.66 -12.21 -0.42
CA SER A 35 21.78 -10.83 0.04
C SER A 35 21.20 -10.84 1.46
N SER A 36 22.04 -10.47 2.42
CA SER A 36 21.65 -10.20 3.80
C SER A 36 20.39 -9.33 3.78
N PHE A 37 19.27 -9.91 4.21
CA PHE A 37 18.04 -9.14 4.41
C PHE A 37 18.31 -8.22 5.60
N ASN A 38 18.66 -6.98 5.33
CA ASN A 38 18.72 -5.95 6.36
C ASN A 38 17.28 -5.75 6.87
N GLY A 39 16.97 -6.33 8.03
CA GLY A 39 15.77 -5.97 8.77
C GLY A 39 15.80 -4.49 9.13
N ILE A 40 14.64 -3.87 9.32
CA ILE A 40 14.62 -2.52 9.88
C ILE A 40 14.98 -2.64 11.35
N ASP A 41 16.20 -2.25 11.70
CA ASP A 41 16.56 -2.02 13.10
C ASP A 41 15.88 -0.72 13.56
N LEU A 42 14.90 -0.85 14.46
CA LEU A 42 14.24 0.30 15.09
C LEU A 42 15.18 1.08 16.02
N SER A 43 16.35 0.54 16.37
CA SER A 43 17.37 1.17 17.23
C SER A 43 18.56 1.78 16.48
N GLY A 44 18.66 1.60 15.15
CA GLY A 44 19.78 2.05 14.31
C GLY A 44 19.37 2.82 13.04
N GLN A 45 20.33 3.45 12.34
CA GLN A 45 20.09 4.00 10.99
C GLN A 45 19.74 2.87 10.01
N LEU A 46 18.88 3.15 9.03
CA LEU A 46 18.59 2.23 7.92
C LEU A 46 19.89 2.04 7.14
N SER A 47 20.61 0.95 7.38
CA SER A 47 21.81 0.63 6.62
C SER A 47 21.41 -0.23 5.41
N ASP A 48 21.34 0.40 4.24
CA ASP A 48 21.44 -0.29 2.95
C ASP A 48 22.81 0.04 2.37
N THR A 49 23.86 -0.66 2.82
CA THR A 49 25.10 -0.73 2.05
C THR A 49 25.04 -1.98 1.19
N PHE A 50 24.74 -1.80 -0.09
CA PHE A 50 25.23 -2.72 -1.12
C PHE A 50 26.73 -2.50 -1.21
N GLN A 51 27.51 -3.43 -0.67
CA GLN A 51 28.95 -3.44 -0.86
C GLN A 51 29.23 -4.29 -2.10
N ASP A 52 29.33 -3.63 -3.26
CA ASP A 52 29.90 -4.25 -4.45
C ASP A 52 31.41 -4.36 -4.23
N ASP A 53 31.87 -5.54 -3.79
CA ASP A 53 33.28 -5.91 -3.86
C ASP A 53 33.63 -6.16 -5.34
N TYR A 54 34.04 -5.09 -6.04
CA TYR A 54 34.90 -5.18 -7.20
C TYR A 54 36.08 -4.22 -7.04
N ASP A 55 37.23 -4.78 -6.71
CA ASP A 55 38.54 -4.16 -6.83
C ASP A 55 38.81 -3.72 -8.29
N SER A 56 38.99 -2.41 -8.53
CA SER A 56 40.04 -1.88 -9.42
C SER A 56 40.02 -0.34 -9.54
N PRO A 57 41.15 0.29 -9.91
CA PRO A 57 41.64 1.48 -9.22
C PRO A 57 41.29 2.82 -9.88
N SER A 58 41.19 3.83 -9.02
CA SER A 58 41.49 5.26 -9.21
C SER A 58 41.43 5.84 -10.63
N ASN A 59 40.50 6.77 -10.86
CA ASN A 59 40.85 8.00 -11.55
C ASN A 59 39.97 9.19 -11.14
N THR A 60 40.63 10.18 -10.55
CA THR A 60 40.09 11.49 -10.17
C THR A 60 40.04 12.42 -11.38
N ALA A 61 38.89 13.05 -11.63
CA ALA A 61 38.81 14.35 -12.30
C ALA A 61 37.49 15.08 -11.91
N PRO A 62 37.53 16.40 -11.64
CA PRO A 62 36.35 17.16 -11.23
C PRO A 62 35.59 17.65 -12.47
N ARG A 63 34.25 17.58 -12.47
CA ARG A 63 33.46 18.23 -13.53
C ARG A 63 32.44 19.21 -12.95
N MET A 64 32.50 20.39 -13.56
CA MET A 64 31.89 21.66 -13.18
C MET A 64 30.37 21.67 -13.23
N SER A 65 29.83 22.52 -12.35
CA SER A 65 28.47 23.06 -12.33
C SER A 65 27.95 23.49 -13.71
N SER A 66 26.73 23.06 -14.03
CA SER A 66 25.83 23.75 -14.95
C SER A 66 24.43 23.80 -14.33
N THR A 67 24.04 24.99 -13.92
CA THR A 67 22.71 25.39 -13.47
C THR A 67 21.69 25.32 -14.61
N MET A 68 20.65 24.50 -14.46
CA MET A 68 19.33 24.74 -15.05
C MET A 68 18.24 24.37 -14.04
N SER A 69 17.29 25.29 -13.88
CA SER A 69 16.20 25.25 -12.91
C SER A 69 15.08 24.36 -13.40
N ASP A 70 15.01 23.13 -12.91
CA ASP A 70 13.75 22.39 -12.83
C ASP A 70 13.32 22.38 -11.37
N THR A 71 12.06 22.73 -11.13
CA THR A 71 11.39 22.61 -9.83
C THR A 71 11.29 21.14 -9.45
N ALA A 72 12.38 20.62 -8.90
CA ALA A 72 12.40 19.36 -8.18
C ALA A 72 11.38 19.42 -7.03
N PRO A 73 10.72 18.30 -6.68
CA PRO A 73 9.94 18.23 -5.46
C PRO A 73 10.83 18.70 -4.31
N SER A 74 10.34 19.69 -3.56
CA SER A 74 11.06 20.32 -2.46
C SER A 74 11.74 19.26 -1.61
N LYS A 75 13.06 19.41 -1.38
CA LYS A 75 13.81 18.59 -0.42
C LYS A 75 12.99 18.52 0.87
N VAL A 76 12.39 17.37 1.14
CA VAL A 76 11.67 17.14 2.38
C VAL A 76 12.71 17.19 3.48
N ASP A 77 12.61 18.21 4.32
CA ASP A 77 13.37 18.26 5.56
C ASP A 77 12.90 17.08 6.42
N ALA A 78 13.71 16.03 6.49
CA ALA A 78 13.40 14.83 7.27
C ALA A 78 13.17 15.12 8.77
N SER A 79 13.43 16.35 9.22
CA SER A 79 13.14 16.83 10.58
C SER A 79 11.77 17.49 10.76
N SER A 80 11.04 17.84 9.68
CA SER A 80 9.73 18.49 9.80
C SER A 80 8.62 17.49 10.12
N ARG A 81 7.78 17.84 11.10
CA ARG A 81 6.58 17.06 11.46
C ARG A 81 5.59 17.12 10.28
N PRO A 82 5.20 15.97 9.69
CA PRO A 82 4.33 15.98 8.54
C PRO A 82 2.90 16.39 8.93
N LYS A 83 2.23 17.08 8.01
CA LYS A 83 0.77 17.18 7.99
C LYS A 83 0.21 15.93 7.35
N VAL A 84 -0.54 15.16 8.13
CA VAL A 84 -1.04 13.85 7.73
C VAL A 84 -2.53 13.91 7.44
N LEU A 85 -2.92 13.39 6.28
CA LEU A 85 -4.30 13.02 6.01
C LEU A 85 -4.46 11.52 6.32
N LEU A 86 -5.25 11.21 7.35
CA LEU A 86 -5.62 9.85 7.71
C LEU A 86 -6.94 9.47 7.03
N VAL A 87 -6.89 8.41 6.25
CA VAL A 87 -8.04 7.80 5.55
C VAL A 87 -8.13 6.31 5.89
N ASN A 88 -9.23 5.64 5.56
CA ASN A 88 -9.35 4.18 5.60
C ASN A 88 -10.47 3.70 4.66
N ASP A 89 -10.72 2.39 4.62
CA ASP A 89 -11.86 1.79 3.93
C ASP A 89 -12.89 1.10 4.84
N ASP A 90 -12.64 1.03 6.15
CA ASP A 90 -13.58 0.47 7.12
C ASP A 90 -14.59 1.50 7.67
N GLY A 91 -14.31 2.79 7.50
CA GLY A 91 -15.13 3.91 7.98
C GLY A 91 -14.83 4.32 9.43
N PRO A 92 -15.75 5.04 10.11
CA PRO A 92 -15.56 5.53 11.47
C PRO A 92 -15.53 4.39 12.51
N PRO A 93 -15.13 4.68 13.77
CA PRO A 93 -15.08 3.71 14.86
C PRO A 93 -16.37 2.88 14.96
N SER A 94 -16.18 1.57 14.82
CA SER A 94 -17.26 0.58 14.78
C SER A 94 -16.64 -0.81 14.94
N LYS A 95 -17.47 -1.85 15.07
CA LYS A 95 -17.02 -3.25 15.04
C LYS A 95 -16.26 -3.63 13.76
N TYR A 96 -16.40 -2.85 12.68
CA TYR A 96 -15.70 -3.05 11.41
C TYR A 96 -14.43 -2.19 11.29
N SER A 97 -14.32 -1.11 12.06
CA SER A 97 -13.17 -0.19 12.09
C SER A 97 -12.62 0.01 13.52
N PRO A 98 -12.20 -1.07 14.21
CA PRO A 98 -11.82 -0.98 15.62
C PRO A 98 -10.45 -0.34 15.88
N HIS A 99 -9.68 -0.01 14.83
CA HIS A 99 -8.27 0.38 14.95
C HIS A 99 -8.00 1.86 14.66
N VAL A 100 -8.84 2.53 13.86
CA VAL A 100 -8.56 3.88 13.36
C VAL A 100 -8.45 4.93 14.49
N LEU A 101 -9.30 4.83 15.52
CA LEU A 101 -9.25 5.73 16.68
C LEU A 101 -7.95 5.55 17.47
N GLY A 102 -7.52 4.31 17.68
CA GLY A 102 -6.29 4.01 18.40
C GLY A 102 -5.04 4.48 17.63
N LEU A 103 -5.01 4.30 16.31
CA LEU A 103 -3.92 4.84 15.49
C LEU A 103 -3.90 6.38 15.53
N TYR A 104 -5.05 7.04 15.37
CA TYR A 104 -5.16 8.49 15.46
C TYR A 104 -4.60 9.02 16.80
N GLN A 105 -4.92 8.35 17.90
CA GLN A 105 -4.42 8.71 19.24
C GLN A 105 -2.90 8.58 19.35
N GLU A 106 -2.31 7.50 18.83
CA GLU A 106 -0.85 7.32 18.87
C GLU A 106 -0.12 8.36 17.98
N LEU A 107 -0.65 8.68 16.79
CA LEU A 107 -0.08 9.71 15.91
C LEU A 107 -0.18 11.12 16.52
N THR A 108 -1.30 11.46 17.13
CA THR A 108 -1.46 12.76 17.79
C THR A 108 -0.63 12.85 19.07
N ALA A 109 -0.45 11.75 19.80
CA ALA A 109 0.38 11.69 21.01
C ALA A 109 1.87 11.97 20.71
N ILE A 110 2.37 11.59 19.53
CA ILE A 110 3.73 11.95 19.08
C ILE A 110 3.83 13.38 18.50
N GLY A 111 2.73 14.15 18.53
CA GLY A 111 2.67 15.55 18.13
C GLY A 111 2.58 15.78 16.63
N TRP A 112 2.12 14.79 15.84
CA TRP A 112 1.81 14.97 14.42
C TRP A 112 0.48 15.70 14.21
N ASP A 113 0.40 16.48 13.14
CA ASP A 113 -0.83 17.17 12.73
C ASP A 113 -1.65 16.23 11.83
N VAL A 114 -2.78 15.74 12.34
CA VAL A 114 -3.56 14.67 11.71
C VAL A 114 -4.98 15.14 11.43
N THR A 115 -5.32 15.26 10.14
CA THR A 115 -6.70 15.45 9.66
C THR A 115 -7.27 14.10 9.24
N VAL A 116 -8.55 13.85 9.55
CA VAL A 116 -9.20 12.56 9.27
C VAL A 116 -10.37 12.74 8.31
N VAL A 117 -10.33 12.02 7.18
CA VAL A 117 -11.42 11.98 6.19
C VAL A 117 -11.68 10.54 5.80
N LEU A 118 -12.82 9.98 6.22
CA LEU A 118 -13.13 8.55 6.02
C LEU A 118 -14.41 8.39 5.19
N PRO A 119 -14.60 7.24 4.53
CA PRO A 119 -15.93 6.80 4.13
C PRO A 119 -16.90 6.77 5.33
N SER A 120 -18.17 7.07 5.10
CA SER A 120 -19.23 7.08 6.13
C SER A 120 -19.58 5.67 6.65
N PHE A 121 -19.19 4.63 5.92
CA PHE A 121 -19.33 3.22 6.30
C PHE A 121 -18.28 2.36 5.59
N GLN A 122 -18.23 1.07 5.92
CA GLN A 122 -17.30 0.11 5.33
C GLN A 122 -17.44 -0.01 3.79
N LYS A 123 -16.32 0.10 3.08
CA LYS A 123 -16.18 0.04 1.61
C LYS A 123 -15.06 -0.91 1.17
N SER A 124 -15.00 -2.11 1.74
CA SER A 124 -13.98 -3.11 1.38
C SER A 124 -14.13 -3.59 -0.08
N TRP A 125 -13.06 -4.14 -0.65
CA TRP A 125 -13.01 -4.68 -2.04
C TRP A 125 -13.22 -3.65 -3.17
N GLY A 126 -13.10 -2.35 -2.86
CA GLY A 126 -13.29 -1.26 -3.83
C GLY A 126 -12.09 -0.94 -4.74
N SER A 127 -10.92 -1.57 -4.53
CA SER A 127 -9.68 -1.21 -5.25
C SER A 127 -9.45 0.32 -5.21
N MET A 128 -9.10 0.95 -6.33
CA MET A 128 -8.94 2.40 -6.50
C MET A 128 -10.19 3.06 -7.13
N GLN A 129 -11.39 2.52 -6.92
CA GLN A 129 -12.62 3.10 -7.49
C GLN A 129 -12.88 4.50 -6.91
N PHE A 130 -13.29 5.46 -7.75
CA PHE A 130 -13.87 6.75 -7.34
C PHE A 130 -15.40 6.70 -7.36
N SER A 131 -16.05 7.43 -6.44
CA SER A 131 -17.51 7.64 -6.43
C SER A 131 -17.88 8.81 -7.33
N LEU A 132 -18.32 8.51 -8.56
CA LEU A 132 -18.65 9.52 -9.58
C LEU A 132 -20.16 9.75 -9.78
N GLN A 133 -21.01 8.88 -9.22
CA GLN A 133 -22.46 8.99 -9.39
C GLN A 133 -23.06 9.99 -8.41
N GLY A 134 -23.35 11.21 -8.90
CA GLY A 134 -23.99 12.26 -8.12
C GLY A 134 -23.02 13.02 -7.19
N PRO A 135 -23.52 14.03 -6.44
CA PRO A 135 -22.71 14.75 -5.47
C PRO A 135 -22.33 13.84 -4.28
N VAL A 136 -21.08 13.91 -3.85
CA VAL A 136 -20.59 13.20 -2.66
C VAL A 136 -20.99 14.01 -1.42
N SER A 137 -21.92 13.46 -0.64
CA SER A 137 -22.33 14.07 0.64
C SER A 137 -21.25 13.85 1.71
N TYR A 138 -21.18 14.73 2.70
CA TYR A 138 -20.29 14.57 3.84
C TYR A 138 -20.91 15.05 5.15
N TRP A 139 -20.36 14.58 6.27
CA TRP A 139 -20.78 14.89 7.63
C TRP A 139 -19.55 15.12 8.51
N TYR A 140 -19.78 15.75 9.66
CA TYR A 140 -18.78 15.85 10.71
C TYR A 140 -18.98 14.74 11.73
N TYR A 141 -17.87 14.14 12.17
CA TYR A 141 -17.87 13.05 13.14
C TYR A 141 -16.93 13.34 14.31
N TYR A 142 -17.42 13.12 15.52
CA TYR A 142 -16.71 13.47 16.74
C TYR A 142 -16.46 12.21 17.57
N PRO A 143 -15.32 11.52 17.38
CA PRO A 143 -15.04 10.27 18.07
C PRO A 143 -14.96 10.47 19.57
N ILE A 144 -15.46 9.49 20.33
CA ILE A 144 -15.42 9.45 21.79
C ILE A 144 -14.20 8.64 22.23
N GLN A 145 -13.44 9.15 23.21
CA GLN A 145 -12.31 8.46 23.81
C GLN A 145 -12.70 7.05 24.27
N GLY A 146 -11.95 6.03 23.83
CA GLY A 146 -12.19 4.64 24.20
C GLY A 146 -13.33 3.95 23.45
N ASN A 147 -14.04 4.65 22.55
CA ASN A 147 -15.15 4.10 21.77
C ASN A 147 -14.71 3.55 20.40
N SER A 148 -13.63 2.78 20.37
CA SER A 148 -13.06 2.32 19.09
C SER A 148 -13.97 1.33 18.35
N ASP A 149 -14.78 0.57 19.07
CA ASP A 149 -15.73 -0.40 18.52
C ASP A 149 -17.13 0.18 18.23
N GLY A 150 -17.35 1.46 18.53
CA GLY A 150 -18.64 2.13 18.34
C GLY A 150 -19.75 1.65 19.28
N SER A 151 -19.42 0.99 20.39
CA SER A 151 -20.39 0.44 21.35
C SER A 151 -20.92 1.46 22.36
N HIS A 152 -20.31 2.65 22.47
CA HIS A 152 -20.73 3.69 23.41
C HIS A 152 -22.21 4.08 23.18
N PRO A 153 -23.04 4.21 24.23
CA PRO A 153 -24.47 4.51 24.09
C PRO A 153 -24.76 5.79 23.30
N GLU A 154 -23.87 6.77 23.39
CA GLU A 154 -24.01 8.06 22.71
C GLU A 154 -23.33 8.13 21.34
N THR A 155 -22.89 7.00 20.76
CA THR A 155 -22.19 6.97 19.46
C THR A 155 -22.98 7.69 18.36
N GLN A 156 -24.32 7.60 18.37
CA GLN A 156 -25.16 8.30 17.39
C GLN A 156 -24.97 9.83 17.42
N GLN A 157 -24.72 10.40 18.60
CA GLN A 157 -24.52 11.86 18.73
C GLN A 157 -23.15 12.31 18.22
N SER A 158 -22.25 11.38 17.89
CA SER A 158 -20.96 11.67 17.25
C SER A 158 -21.14 12.23 15.84
N TRP A 159 -22.28 12.00 15.19
CA TRP A 159 -22.57 12.53 13.85
C TRP A 159 -23.17 13.94 13.93
N SER A 160 -22.78 14.81 13.00
CA SER A 160 -23.34 16.15 12.85
C SER A 160 -23.38 16.57 11.38
N ALA A 161 -24.48 17.21 10.96
CA ALA A 161 -24.60 17.80 9.62
C ALA A 161 -23.80 19.11 9.48
N THR A 162 -23.49 19.77 10.60
CA THR A 162 -22.73 21.02 10.64
C THR A 162 -21.57 20.93 11.63
N ARG A 163 -20.55 21.77 11.46
CA ARG A 163 -19.46 21.91 12.43
C ARG A 163 -19.99 22.38 13.77
N ARG A 164 -19.37 21.93 14.85
CA ARG A 164 -19.66 22.34 16.21
C ARG A 164 -18.43 22.18 17.10
N PRO A 165 -18.37 22.87 18.24
CA PRO A 165 -17.30 22.64 19.20
C PRO A 165 -17.26 21.19 19.70
N ILE A 166 -16.05 20.71 19.96
CA ILE A 166 -15.78 19.41 20.59
C ILE A 166 -16.33 19.43 22.03
N ASN A 167 -17.25 18.52 22.32
CA ASN A 167 -17.86 18.31 23.63
C ASN A 167 -16.96 17.42 24.49
N LYS A 168 -16.05 18.06 25.23
CA LYS A 168 -15.12 17.37 26.13
C LYS A 168 -15.82 16.65 27.30
N GLN A 169 -16.99 17.11 27.73
CA GLN A 169 -17.77 16.47 28.79
C GLN A 169 -18.29 15.09 28.38
N ARG A 170 -18.58 14.92 27.08
CA ARG A 170 -18.94 13.63 26.48
C ARG A 170 -17.73 12.76 26.12
N GLY A 171 -16.51 13.27 26.34
CA GLY A 171 -15.28 12.58 25.98
C GLY A 171 -14.96 12.63 24.49
N GLU A 172 -15.50 13.58 23.73
CA GLU A 172 -15.10 13.78 22.34
C GLU A 172 -13.65 14.27 22.25
N VAL A 173 -12.90 13.73 21.29
CA VAL A 173 -11.45 14.00 21.17
C VAL A 173 -11.04 14.76 19.92
N ALA A 174 -11.89 14.79 18.89
CA ALA A 174 -11.56 15.38 17.59
C ALA A 174 -12.81 15.77 16.79
N GLU A 175 -12.60 16.50 15.69
CA GLU A 175 -13.57 16.71 14.60
C GLU A 175 -13.01 16.03 13.34
N TRP A 176 -13.72 15.04 12.82
CA TRP A 176 -13.39 14.28 11.60
C TRP A 176 -14.43 14.54 10.52
N VAL A 177 -14.11 14.22 9.27
CA VAL A 177 -15.05 14.27 8.14
C VAL A 177 -15.37 12.85 7.69
N LEU A 178 -16.66 12.58 7.50
CA LEU A 178 -17.14 11.33 6.89
C LEU A 178 -17.80 11.64 5.56
N ILE A 179 -17.44 10.92 4.51
CA ILE A 179 -17.96 11.14 3.15
C ILE A 179 -18.79 9.93 2.67
N ASP A 180 -19.87 10.17 1.94
CA ASP A 180 -20.59 9.10 1.23
C ASP A 180 -19.88 8.75 -0.09
N GLY A 181 -18.67 8.22 0.04
CA GLY A 181 -17.82 7.91 -1.08
C GLY A 181 -16.90 6.73 -0.81
N SER A 182 -16.17 6.36 -1.84
CA SER A 182 -15.09 5.38 -1.77
C SER A 182 -13.92 5.90 -0.91
N PRO A 183 -13.03 5.00 -0.44
CA PRO A 183 -11.78 5.39 0.21
C PRO A 183 -10.90 6.27 -0.68
N THR A 184 -10.88 5.99 -1.99
CA THR A 184 -10.19 6.80 -3.00
C THR A 184 -10.75 8.22 -3.07
N THR A 185 -12.08 8.35 -3.04
CA THR A 185 -12.76 9.64 -2.97
C THR A 185 -12.43 10.36 -1.67
N ALA A 186 -12.36 9.66 -0.53
CA ALA A 186 -12.02 10.25 0.77
C ALA A 186 -10.60 10.82 0.76
N SER A 187 -9.65 10.05 0.21
CA SER A 187 -8.27 10.47 0.00
C SER A 187 -8.16 11.72 -0.87
N ASN A 188 -8.71 11.68 -2.08
CA ASN A 188 -8.61 12.80 -3.01
C ASN A 188 -9.37 14.05 -2.53
N SER A 189 -10.61 13.88 -2.06
CA SER A 189 -11.38 15.02 -1.53
C SER A 189 -10.71 15.62 -0.30
N GLY A 190 -10.16 14.78 0.59
CA GLY A 190 -9.32 15.19 1.71
C GLY A 190 -8.13 16.03 1.27
N LEU A 191 -7.40 15.63 0.24
CA LEU A 191 -6.23 16.38 -0.22
C LEU A 191 -6.57 17.79 -0.73
N PHE A 192 -7.71 17.97 -1.40
CA PHE A 192 -7.96 19.16 -2.23
C PHE A 192 -9.16 20.02 -1.81
N ASN A 193 -10.04 19.57 -0.91
CA ASN A 193 -11.28 20.27 -0.55
C ASN A 193 -11.30 20.78 0.90
N GLN A 194 -10.14 21.18 1.43
CA GLN A 194 -10.02 21.67 2.81
C GLN A 194 -10.92 22.87 3.10
N ASN A 195 -11.13 23.78 2.13
CA ASN A 195 -12.04 24.90 2.30
C ASN A 195 -13.49 24.44 2.45
N ALA A 196 -13.93 23.44 1.67
CA ALA A 196 -15.27 22.87 1.79
C ALA A 196 -15.49 22.25 3.17
N PHE A 197 -14.48 21.56 3.71
CA PHE A 197 -14.58 20.87 5.00
C PHE A 197 -14.38 21.78 6.22
N PHE A 198 -13.48 22.76 6.15
CA PHE A 198 -13.02 23.51 7.33
C PHE A 198 -13.12 25.03 7.19
N GLY A 199 -13.61 25.55 6.06
CA GLY A 199 -13.82 26.98 5.86
C GLY A 199 -14.81 27.56 6.88
N ASP A 200 -14.55 28.79 7.36
CA ASP A 200 -15.33 29.43 8.41
C ASP A 200 -16.65 30.03 7.89
N SER A 201 -16.71 30.47 6.63
CA SER A 201 -17.91 31.05 6.00
C SER A 201 -18.49 30.14 4.90
N ASP A 202 -19.77 30.34 4.55
CA ASP A 202 -20.41 29.61 3.45
C ASP A 202 -19.72 29.88 2.11
N GLU A 203 -19.25 31.11 1.89
CA GLU A 203 -18.51 31.49 0.69
C GLU A 203 -17.17 30.75 0.61
N SER A 204 -16.47 30.60 1.74
CA SER A 204 -15.22 29.84 1.78
C SER A 204 -15.47 28.36 1.49
N ARG A 205 -16.56 27.78 2.00
CA ARG A 205 -16.92 26.37 1.77
C ARG A 205 -17.39 26.10 0.34
N ALA A 206 -17.94 27.10 -0.35
CA ALA A 206 -18.37 27.01 -1.74
C ALA A 206 -17.24 27.25 -2.75
N ALA A 207 -16.01 27.55 -2.29
CA ALA A 207 -14.88 27.78 -3.16
C ALA A 207 -14.50 26.51 -3.96
N PRO A 208 -13.94 26.66 -5.18
CA PRO A 208 -13.43 25.53 -5.95
C PRO A 208 -12.37 24.73 -5.19
N PRO A 209 -12.16 23.44 -5.55
CA PRO A 209 -11.07 22.65 -4.98
C PRO A 209 -9.71 23.31 -5.26
N SER A 210 -8.79 23.15 -4.31
CA SER A 210 -7.41 23.58 -4.46
C SER A 210 -6.67 22.68 -5.46
N THR A 211 -5.77 23.25 -6.25
CA THR A 211 -4.84 22.49 -7.11
C THR A 211 -3.59 22.03 -6.36
N THR A 212 -3.41 22.50 -5.13
CA THR A 212 -2.33 22.10 -4.22
C THR A 212 -2.92 21.54 -2.94
N THR A 213 -2.11 20.82 -2.17
CA THR A 213 -2.56 20.22 -0.92
C THR A 213 -1.66 20.65 0.24
N PRO A 214 -2.21 20.87 1.44
CA PRO A 214 -1.41 21.18 2.62
C PRO A 214 -0.81 19.94 3.28
N PHE A 215 -1.11 18.74 2.79
CA PHE A 215 -0.67 17.48 3.38
C PHE A 215 0.63 16.98 2.77
N ASP A 216 1.52 16.50 3.63
CA ASP A 216 2.82 15.94 3.25
C ASP A 216 2.75 14.42 3.09
N LEU A 217 1.81 13.79 3.79
CA LEU A 217 1.65 12.34 3.88
C LEU A 217 0.17 11.95 3.92
N VAL A 218 -0.20 10.93 3.15
CA VAL A 218 -1.48 10.22 3.33
C VAL A 218 -1.23 8.88 4.02
N LEU A 219 -1.91 8.62 5.12
CA LEU A 219 -1.92 7.32 5.79
C LEU A 219 -3.29 6.69 5.60
N SER A 220 -3.36 5.58 4.88
CA SER A 220 -4.59 4.83 4.64
C SER A 220 -4.63 3.60 5.55
N GLY A 221 -5.53 3.55 6.53
CA GLY A 221 -5.68 2.45 7.48
C GLY A 221 -5.83 2.89 8.95
N PRO A 222 -5.63 1.97 9.92
CA PRO A 222 -5.32 0.56 9.71
C PRO A 222 -6.56 -0.18 9.21
N ASN A 223 -6.41 -0.97 8.15
CA ASN A 223 -7.46 -1.86 7.68
C ASN A 223 -7.70 -3.03 8.66
N PHE A 224 -8.96 -3.40 8.85
CA PHE A 224 -9.41 -4.55 9.63
C PHE A 224 -9.25 -5.86 8.84
N GLY A 225 -7.99 -6.18 8.53
CA GLY A 225 -7.58 -7.33 7.74
C GLY A 225 -6.24 -7.07 7.05
N ARG A 226 -5.55 -8.13 6.63
CA ARG A 226 -4.32 -8.00 5.84
C ARG A 226 -4.62 -7.69 4.38
N ASN A 227 -3.77 -6.90 3.73
CA ASN A 227 -3.79 -6.69 2.28
C ASN A 227 -2.48 -7.21 1.69
N THR A 228 -2.28 -8.52 1.79
CA THR A 228 -1.08 -9.21 1.29
C THR A 228 -1.41 -10.22 0.21
N GLY A 229 -0.52 -10.33 -0.77
CA GLY A 229 -0.73 -11.04 -2.03
C GLY A 229 -1.53 -10.22 -3.05
N THR A 230 -1.23 -10.42 -4.33
CA THR A 230 -1.78 -9.66 -5.46
C THR A 230 -3.30 -9.54 -5.44
N ALA A 231 -4.02 -10.64 -5.22
CA ALA A 231 -5.48 -10.68 -5.19
C ALA A 231 -6.08 -9.67 -4.18
N PHE A 232 -5.57 -9.66 -2.94
CA PHE A 232 -6.07 -8.74 -1.91
C PHE A 232 -5.52 -7.34 -2.08
N ALA A 233 -4.28 -7.21 -2.55
CA ALA A 233 -3.65 -5.92 -2.77
C ALA A 233 -4.38 -5.12 -3.85
N LEU A 234 -4.68 -5.74 -4.99
CA LEU A 234 -5.35 -5.08 -6.12
C LEU A 234 -6.83 -4.78 -5.85
N SER A 235 -7.50 -5.54 -4.97
CA SER A 235 -8.88 -5.27 -4.57
C SER A 235 -9.01 -4.36 -3.35
N SER A 236 -7.91 -3.98 -2.70
CA SER A 236 -7.93 -3.22 -1.44
C SER A 236 -8.31 -1.76 -1.63
N GLY A 237 -9.33 -1.30 -0.90
CA GLY A 237 -9.66 0.12 -0.80
C GLY A 237 -8.59 0.91 -0.03
N THR A 238 -7.98 0.28 0.98
CA THR A 238 -6.85 0.83 1.73
C THR A 238 -5.67 1.19 0.82
N LEU A 239 -5.21 0.24 -0.01
CA LEU A 239 -4.16 0.48 -0.99
C LEU A 239 -4.62 1.43 -2.09
N GLY A 240 -5.85 1.30 -2.59
CA GLY A 240 -6.39 2.21 -3.59
C GLY A 240 -6.34 3.67 -3.16
N ALA A 241 -6.76 3.97 -1.92
CA ALA A 241 -6.69 5.31 -1.36
C ALA A 241 -5.26 5.86 -1.22
N ALA A 242 -4.30 5.02 -0.82
CA ALA A 242 -2.88 5.39 -0.74
C ALA A 242 -2.28 5.61 -2.14
N LEU A 243 -2.47 4.68 -3.07
CA LEU A 243 -1.98 4.79 -4.45
C LEU A 243 -2.57 6.02 -5.16
N ALA A 244 -3.85 6.35 -4.93
CA ALA A 244 -4.45 7.57 -5.47
C ALA A 244 -3.85 8.85 -4.88
N ALA A 245 -3.47 8.87 -3.60
CA ALA A 245 -2.73 9.99 -3.03
C ALA A 245 -1.34 10.13 -3.65
N SER A 246 -0.67 9.00 -3.89
CA SER A 246 0.62 8.96 -4.58
C SER A 246 0.53 9.46 -6.02
N LEU A 247 -0.52 9.09 -6.77
CA LEU A 247 -0.83 9.67 -8.09
C LEU A 247 -1.07 11.18 -8.02
N ALA A 248 -1.64 11.67 -6.92
CA ALA A 248 -1.87 13.08 -6.67
C ALA A 248 -0.62 13.85 -6.21
N GLY A 249 0.56 13.20 -6.22
CA GLY A 249 1.84 13.82 -5.87
C GLY A 249 2.17 13.81 -4.37
N VAL A 250 1.40 13.10 -3.54
CA VAL A 250 1.62 13.04 -2.08
C VAL A 250 2.11 11.65 -1.69
N ARG A 251 3.18 11.60 -0.89
CA ARG A 251 3.68 10.32 -0.34
C ARG A 251 2.60 9.62 0.46
N SER A 252 2.54 8.29 0.39
CA SER A 252 1.44 7.56 1.01
C SER A 252 1.83 6.23 1.65
N ILE A 253 1.22 5.88 2.77
CA ILE A 253 1.39 4.56 3.39
C ILE A 253 0.01 3.89 3.51
N ALA A 254 -0.12 2.68 2.98
CA ALA A 254 -1.25 1.79 3.27
C ALA A 254 -0.89 0.89 4.45
N LEU A 255 -1.73 0.86 5.48
CA LEU A 255 -1.51 0.14 6.73
C LEU A 255 -2.64 -0.87 6.98
N SER A 256 -2.27 -2.11 7.26
CA SER A 256 -3.22 -3.22 7.37
C SER A 256 -2.89 -4.14 8.55
N TYR A 257 -3.88 -4.51 9.35
CA TYR A 257 -3.69 -5.42 10.49
C TYR A 257 -4.16 -6.83 10.15
N GLY A 258 -3.25 -7.80 10.20
CA GLY A 258 -3.53 -9.21 9.95
C GLY A 258 -4.20 -9.87 11.15
N HIS A 259 -5.50 -10.12 11.05
CA HIS A 259 -6.27 -10.90 12.04
C HIS A 259 -6.18 -12.39 11.76
N PHE A 260 -6.04 -13.18 12.84
CA PHE A 260 -6.00 -14.64 12.77
C PHE A 260 -7.22 -15.22 13.49
N MET A 261 -8.14 -15.82 12.74
CA MET A 261 -9.26 -16.57 13.34
C MET A 261 -8.78 -17.88 13.99
N LEU A 262 -7.72 -18.47 13.45
CA LEU A 262 -7.08 -19.69 13.95
C LEU A 262 -5.58 -19.60 13.65
N ASN A 263 -4.79 -20.32 14.44
CA ASN A 263 -3.35 -20.52 14.24
C ASN A 263 -2.55 -19.20 14.14
N PRO A 264 -2.73 -18.24 15.07
CA PRO A 264 -1.87 -17.06 15.11
C PRO A 264 -0.41 -17.49 15.32
N PRO A 265 0.57 -16.86 14.64
CA PRO A 265 1.97 -17.21 14.81
C PRO A 265 2.47 -16.90 16.22
N THR A 266 3.24 -17.82 16.78
CA THR A 266 3.93 -17.69 18.07
C THR A 266 5.43 -17.54 17.85
N LEU A 267 6.18 -17.13 18.88
CA LEU A 267 7.65 -17.12 18.78
C LEU A 267 8.22 -18.53 18.60
N ALA A 268 7.59 -19.53 19.21
CA ALA A 268 8.04 -20.92 19.17
C ALA A 268 7.81 -21.57 17.80
N ASP A 269 6.61 -21.43 17.25
CA ASP A 269 6.18 -22.23 16.10
C ASP A 269 5.93 -21.41 14.83
N ARG A 270 5.88 -20.07 14.92
CA ARG A 270 5.69 -19.15 13.79
C ARG A 270 4.51 -19.64 12.91
N ALA A 271 4.72 -19.85 11.61
CA ALA A 271 3.67 -20.31 10.69
C ALA A 271 3.12 -21.73 10.98
N GLN A 272 3.82 -22.52 11.80
CA GLN A 272 3.39 -23.87 12.20
C GLN A 272 2.52 -23.88 13.45
N ALA A 273 2.31 -22.74 14.09
CA ALA A 273 1.45 -22.63 15.26
C ALA A 273 0.07 -23.26 15.01
N ARG A 274 -0.49 -23.84 16.07
CA ARG A 274 -1.82 -24.46 16.07
C ARG A 274 -2.59 -23.97 17.29
N GLY A 275 -3.79 -23.46 17.09
CA GLY A 275 -4.61 -22.95 18.20
C GLY A 275 -5.78 -22.09 17.75
N PRO A 276 -6.64 -21.69 18.70
CA PRO A 276 -7.70 -20.72 18.44
C PRO A 276 -7.11 -19.35 18.07
N GLY A 277 -7.95 -18.45 17.56
CA GLY A 277 -7.63 -17.04 17.50
C GLY A 277 -7.42 -16.45 18.90
N LEU A 278 -6.95 -15.20 18.96
CA LEU A 278 -6.74 -14.51 20.23
C LEU A 278 -8.09 -14.20 20.90
N GLU A 279 -8.15 -14.42 22.21
CA GLU A 279 -9.29 -14.00 23.03
C GLU A 279 -9.47 -12.47 22.97
N PRO A 280 -10.71 -11.95 23.08
CA PRO A 280 -11.01 -10.52 22.86
C PRO A 280 -10.14 -9.56 23.68
N GLU A 281 -9.89 -9.84 24.96
CA GLU A 281 -9.07 -8.98 25.81
C GLU A 281 -7.59 -8.99 25.39
N HIS A 282 -7.07 -10.15 25.00
CA HIS A 282 -5.70 -10.25 24.48
C HIS A 282 -5.60 -9.57 23.10
N LEU A 283 -6.62 -9.72 22.24
CA LEU A 283 -6.67 -9.04 20.95
C LEU A 283 -6.64 -7.51 21.11
N LYS A 284 -7.36 -6.95 22.10
CA LYS A 284 -7.30 -5.51 22.42
C LYS A 284 -5.88 -5.07 22.80
N GLN A 285 -5.18 -5.85 23.63
CA GLN A 285 -3.79 -5.55 24.02
C GLN A 285 -2.82 -5.62 22.83
N VAL A 286 -2.96 -6.65 21.98
CA VAL A 286 -2.19 -6.81 20.75
C VAL A 286 -2.46 -5.67 19.77
N ALA A 287 -3.72 -5.26 19.60
CA ALA A 287 -4.10 -4.13 18.74
C ALA A 287 -3.53 -2.80 19.24
N ALA A 288 -3.55 -2.54 20.55
CA ALA A 288 -2.90 -1.36 21.13
C ALA A 288 -1.38 -1.36 20.87
N THR A 289 -0.74 -2.52 20.97
CA THR A 289 0.68 -2.69 20.62
C THR A 289 0.93 -2.44 19.12
N ALA A 290 0.04 -2.94 18.26
CA ALA A 290 0.10 -2.71 16.82
C ALA A 290 -0.01 -1.21 16.46
N ASN A 291 -0.86 -0.43 17.13
CA ASN A 291 -0.95 1.02 16.90
C ASN A 291 0.36 1.77 17.22
N LYS A 292 1.04 1.37 18.29
CA LYS A 292 2.36 1.92 18.65
C LYS A 292 3.42 1.54 17.60
N LEU A 293 3.46 0.27 17.20
CA LEU A 293 4.39 -0.21 16.17
C LEU A 293 4.13 0.43 14.82
N ALA A 294 2.86 0.61 14.44
CA ALA A 294 2.45 1.31 13.22
C ALA A 294 2.96 2.75 13.21
N THR A 295 2.80 3.47 14.32
CA THR A 295 3.32 4.83 14.47
C THR A 295 4.84 4.87 14.33
N GLN A 296 5.56 3.95 14.98
CA GLN A 296 7.03 3.86 14.90
C GLN A 296 7.52 3.59 13.48
N VAL A 297 6.92 2.63 12.76
CA VAL A 297 7.33 2.33 11.39
C VAL A 297 6.97 3.46 10.43
N VAL A 298 5.82 4.11 10.61
CA VAL A 298 5.43 5.29 9.81
C VAL A 298 6.42 6.44 10.01
N GLN A 299 6.84 6.75 11.25
CA GLN A 299 7.89 7.74 11.51
C GLN A 299 9.22 7.38 10.85
N LYS A 300 9.59 6.10 10.90
CA LYS A 300 10.84 5.61 10.30
C LYS A 300 10.82 5.72 8.77
N LEU A 301 9.73 5.30 8.14
CA LEU A 301 9.55 5.41 6.69
C LEU A 301 9.52 6.87 6.23
N TRP A 302 8.81 7.73 6.97
CA TRP A 302 8.76 9.18 6.69
C TRP A 302 10.15 9.83 6.72
N SER A 303 10.89 9.62 7.81
CA SER A 303 12.22 10.21 7.98
C SER A 303 13.27 9.69 6.99
N ASN A 304 13.09 8.48 6.45
CA ASN A 304 14.00 7.91 5.45
C ASN A 304 13.62 8.18 4.00
N TRP A 305 12.41 8.68 3.74
CA TRP A 305 11.84 8.66 2.38
C TRP A 305 12.69 9.42 1.36
N SER A 306 13.46 10.43 1.77
CA SER A 306 14.40 11.15 0.90
C SER A 306 15.47 10.25 0.27
N ASN A 307 15.80 9.11 0.89
CA ASN A 307 16.74 8.13 0.37
C ASN A 307 16.08 7.15 -0.63
N GLU A 308 14.76 7.23 -0.81
CA GLU A 308 13.96 6.31 -1.63
C GLU A 308 13.04 7.11 -2.57
N PRO A 309 13.62 7.95 -3.46
CA PRO A 309 12.87 8.92 -4.27
C PRO A 309 11.85 8.26 -5.21
N ASP A 310 12.10 7.00 -5.53
CA ASP A 310 11.31 6.18 -6.43
C ASP A 310 10.10 5.49 -5.78
N VAL A 311 10.00 5.54 -4.45
CA VAL A 311 8.88 4.94 -3.73
C VAL A 311 7.76 5.96 -3.62
N GLY A 312 6.64 5.68 -4.29
CA GLY A 312 5.45 6.51 -4.18
C GLY A 312 4.58 6.12 -2.99
N CYS A 313 4.55 4.82 -2.66
CA CYS A 313 3.70 4.26 -1.62
C CYS A 313 4.38 3.11 -0.87
N TYR A 314 4.18 3.00 0.45
CA TYR A 314 4.50 1.78 1.19
C TYR A 314 3.23 1.01 1.54
N SER A 315 3.27 -0.31 1.42
CA SER A 315 2.28 -1.20 2.04
C SER A 315 2.88 -1.84 3.29
N VAL A 316 2.27 -1.60 4.45
CA VAL A 316 2.67 -2.13 5.75
C VAL A 316 1.60 -3.08 6.26
N ASN A 317 1.98 -4.31 6.55
CA ASN A 317 1.09 -5.29 7.15
C ASN A 317 1.65 -5.74 8.51
N ILE A 318 0.84 -5.60 9.58
CA ILE A 318 1.22 -5.98 10.96
C ILE A 318 0.41 -7.22 11.38
N PRO A 319 1.04 -8.35 11.74
CA PRO A 319 0.32 -9.52 12.23
C PRO A 319 -0.12 -9.30 13.67
N LEU A 320 -1.43 -9.38 13.95
CA LEU A 320 -1.93 -9.33 15.33
C LEU A 320 -1.73 -10.69 15.99
N ALA A 321 -0.56 -10.88 16.57
CA ALA A 321 -0.12 -12.13 17.16
C ALA A 321 0.83 -11.89 18.34
N GLU A 322 1.19 -12.95 19.06
CA GLU A 322 2.15 -12.89 20.17
C GLU A 322 3.50 -12.28 19.75
N THR A 323 3.92 -12.55 18.51
CA THR A 323 5.23 -12.13 18.00
C THR A 323 5.45 -10.62 18.10
N ILE A 324 4.43 -9.80 17.81
CA ILE A 324 4.57 -8.34 17.85
C ILE A 324 4.63 -7.76 19.27
N ILE A 325 4.12 -8.49 20.27
CA ILE A 325 4.23 -8.08 21.68
C ILE A 325 5.63 -8.40 22.21
N ARG A 326 6.15 -9.58 21.90
CA ARG A 326 7.37 -10.08 22.54
C ARG A 326 8.64 -9.71 21.78
N GLN A 327 8.63 -9.79 20.47
CA GLN A 327 9.79 -9.59 19.61
C GLN A 327 9.35 -9.14 18.21
N PRO A 328 8.94 -7.86 18.05
CA PRO A 328 8.54 -7.35 16.75
C PRO A 328 9.73 -7.33 15.79
N GLU A 329 9.54 -7.89 14.61
CA GLU A 329 10.56 -7.99 13.56
C GLU A 329 10.00 -7.48 12.24
N PHE A 330 10.72 -6.54 11.61
CA PHE A 330 10.31 -5.86 10.38
C PHE A 330 11.12 -6.38 9.21
N ILE A 331 10.44 -6.73 8.12
CA ILE A 331 11.09 -7.23 6.91
C ILE A 331 10.58 -6.55 5.66
N TRP A 332 11.53 -6.22 4.78
CA TRP A 332 11.25 -5.82 3.42
C TRP A 332 10.71 -7.01 2.63
N THR A 333 9.61 -6.80 1.93
CA THR A 333 8.91 -7.84 1.20
C THR A 333 8.56 -7.45 -0.22
N ARG A 334 8.26 -8.46 -1.04
CA ARG A 334 7.55 -8.31 -2.32
C ARG A 334 6.12 -8.81 -2.18
N ILE A 335 5.20 -8.29 -2.98
CA ILE A 335 3.85 -8.84 -3.07
C ILE A 335 3.92 -10.27 -3.63
N TRP A 336 3.31 -11.23 -2.93
CA TRP A 336 3.17 -12.59 -3.46
C TRP A 336 2.17 -12.62 -4.63
N GLU A 337 2.60 -13.13 -5.79
CA GLU A 337 1.74 -13.28 -6.95
C GLU A 337 0.76 -14.45 -6.78
N ASN A 338 -0.47 -14.14 -6.38
CA ASN A 338 -1.55 -15.12 -6.26
C ASN A 338 -2.76 -14.76 -7.14
N ARG A 339 -3.63 -15.77 -7.34
CA ARG A 339 -4.83 -15.68 -8.18
C ARG A 339 -6.03 -16.19 -7.38
N TYR A 340 -7.21 -15.62 -7.62
CA TYR A 340 -8.46 -16.11 -7.06
C TYR A 340 -9.29 -16.89 -8.08
N GLY A 341 -10.08 -17.83 -7.58
CA GLY A 341 -11.15 -18.50 -8.33
C GLY A 341 -12.48 -17.76 -8.20
N PRO A 342 -13.62 -18.46 -8.20
CA PRO A 342 -14.93 -17.84 -8.04
C PRO A 342 -15.04 -17.00 -6.76
N LEU A 343 -15.54 -15.78 -6.91
CA LEU A 343 -15.80 -14.83 -5.82
C LEU A 343 -17.29 -14.71 -5.48
N PHE A 344 -18.17 -15.22 -6.35
CA PHE A 344 -19.62 -15.12 -6.20
C PHE A 344 -20.29 -16.48 -6.35
N ALA A 345 -21.39 -16.68 -5.64
CA ALA A 345 -22.22 -17.88 -5.70
C ALA A 345 -23.69 -17.52 -5.98
N ALA A 346 -24.38 -18.38 -6.72
CA ALA A 346 -25.80 -18.25 -7.00
C ALA A 346 -26.65 -18.61 -5.78
N ASP A 347 -27.69 -17.82 -5.54
CA ASP A 347 -28.68 -18.05 -4.50
C ASP A 347 -30.06 -17.47 -4.91
N SER A 348 -31.11 -17.92 -4.25
CA SER A 348 -32.45 -17.35 -4.35
C SER A 348 -32.48 -15.95 -3.75
N THR A 349 -33.14 -14.99 -4.42
CA THR A 349 -33.33 -13.63 -3.90
C THR A 349 -34.10 -13.59 -2.58
N SER A 350 -34.87 -14.65 -2.26
CA SER A 350 -35.59 -14.78 -0.98
C SER A 350 -34.69 -14.83 0.26
N ASN A 351 -33.41 -15.15 0.10
CA ASN A 351 -32.48 -15.37 1.21
C ASN A 351 -31.77 -14.09 1.67
N TYR A 352 -31.96 -12.96 0.98
CA TYR A 352 -31.33 -11.68 1.30
C TYR A 352 -32.35 -10.61 1.66
N SER A 353 -32.16 -9.97 2.83
CA SER A 353 -33.04 -8.90 3.32
C SER A 353 -32.67 -7.51 2.77
N SER A 354 -31.49 -7.36 2.16
CA SER A 354 -31.05 -6.08 1.59
C SER A 354 -31.71 -5.85 0.22
N PRO A 355 -32.18 -4.62 -0.06
CA PRO A 355 -32.75 -4.31 -1.37
C PRO A 355 -31.69 -4.47 -2.46
N PRO A 356 -32.09 -4.89 -3.68
CA PRO A 356 -31.20 -4.90 -4.83
C PRO A 356 -30.60 -3.52 -5.08
N ALA A 357 -29.46 -3.48 -5.78
CA ALA A 357 -28.92 -2.22 -6.28
C ALA A 357 -30.00 -1.46 -7.08
N PRO A 358 -29.97 -0.11 -7.08
CA PRO A 358 -30.95 0.72 -7.77
C PRO A 358 -31.22 0.20 -9.19
N GLN A 359 -32.48 -0.16 -9.46
CA GLN A 359 -32.89 -0.70 -10.75
C GLN A 359 -33.41 0.42 -11.64
N PRO A 360 -33.18 0.35 -12.97
CA PRO A 360 -33.92 1.17 -13.91
C PRO A 360 -35.43 0.96 -13.73
N PRO A 361 -36.28 2.00 -13.84
CA PRO A 361 -37.73 1.87 -13.66
C PRO A 361 -38.40 0.83 -14.57
N SER A 362 -37.79 0.51 -15.71
CA SER A 362 -38.27 -0.46 -16.68
C SER A 362 -37.78 -1.89 -16.46
N ALA A 363 -36.89 -2.12 -15.48
CA ALA A 363 -36.34 -3.44 -15.22
C ALA A 363 -37.37 -4.31 -14.48
N PRO A 364 -37.61 -5.56 -14.91
CA PRO A 364 -38.48 -6.48 -14.18
C PRO A 364 -37.83 -6.90 -12.86
N GLU A 365 -38.66 -7.35 -11.91
CA GLU A 365 -38.20 -7.86 -10.61
C GLU A 365 -37.18 -9.01 -10.78
N PRO A 366 -36.00 -8.93 -10.13
CA PRO A 366 -34.98 -9.95 -10.25
C PRO A 366 -35.40 -11.26 -9.58
N ARG A 367 -35.27 -12.38 -10.31
CA ARG A 367 -35.56 -13.74 -9.80
C ARG A 367 -34.33 -14.53 -9.38
N HIS A 368 -33.13 -14.04 -9.69
CA HIS A 368 -31.86 -14.71 -9.41
C HIS A 368 -30.91 -13.72 -8.76
N SER A 369 -30.13 -14.19 -7.78
CA SER A 369 -29.11 -13.37 -7.13
C SER A 369 -27.76 -14.08 -7.11
N LEU A 370 -26.71 -13.27 -7.20
CA LEU A 370 -25.36 -13.66 -6.88
C LEU A 370 -24.95 -12.91 -5.62
N HIS A 371 -24.28 -13.60 -4.70
CA HIS A 371 -23.72 -12.98 -3.50
C HIS A 371 -22.22 -13.26 -3.41
N PHE A 372 -21.50 -12.35 -2.74
CA PHE A 372 -20.07 -12.47 -2.55
C PHE A 372 -19.76 -13.63 -1.59
N ALA A 373 -19.08 -14.66 -2.10
CA ALA A 373 -18.78 -15.91 -1.41
C ALA A 373 -17.44 -16.50 -1.93
N PRO A 374 -16.30 -15.86 -1.62
CA PRO A 374 -15.01 -16.29 -2.12
C PRO A 374 -14.56 -17.61 -1.48
N ASN A 375 -13.90 -18.47 -2.27
CA ASN A 375 -13.19 -19.63 -1.73
C ASN A 375 -11.87 -19.19 -1.05
N MET A 376 -11.95 -18.88 0.25
CA MET A 376 -10.83 -18.35 1.03
C MET A 376 -9.61 -19.28 1.13
N ALA A 377 -9.78 -20.60 0.97
CA ALA A 377 -8.66 -21.53 1.02
C ALA A 377 -7.66 -21.30 -0.13
N SER A 378 -8.19 -21.02 -1.33
CA SER A 378 -7.37 -20.69 -2.52
C SER A 378 -6.61 -19.37 -2.39
N LEU A 379 -7.19 -18.42 -1.65
CA LEU A 379 -6.67 -17.07 -1.44
C LEU A 379 -5.62 -16.97 -0.33
N LEU A 380 -5.78 -17.75 0.75
CA LEU A 380 -5.03 -17.58 1.99
C LEU A 380 -3.95 -18.64 2.23
N ARG A 381 -4.02 -19.81 1.57
CA ARG A 381 -3.20 -20.98 1.91
C ARG A 381 -2.55 -21.67 0.70
N PRO A 382 -1.52 -21.06 0.09
CA PRO A 382 -0.69 -21.76 -0.88
C PRO A 382 0.08 -22.95 -0.28
N LYS A 383 0.36 -23.96 -1.13
CA LYS A 383 1.15 -25.15 -0.75
C LYS A 383 2.64 -24.84 -0.53
N SER A 384 3.16 -23.79 -1.18
CA SER A 384 4.51 -23.28 -0.98
C SER A 384 4.47 -21.75 -0.99
N LEU A 385 5.15 -21.12 -0.04
CA LEU A 385 5.28 -19.68 0.07
C LEU A 385 6.74 -19.29 -0.08
N PRO A 386 7.09 -18.54 -1.14
CA PRO A 386 8.42 -18.01 -1.28
C PRO A 386 8.75 -17.10 -0.09
N ARG A 387 9.90 -17.36 0.55
CA ARG A 387 10.46 -16.49 1.59
C ARG A 387 10.69 -15.09 1.02
N GLY A 388 10.47 -14.07 1.86
CA GLY A 388 10.57 -12.66 1.44
C GLY A 388 9.31 -12.10 0.76
N THR A 389 8.25 -12.90 0.64
CA THR A 389 6.93 -12.36 0.27
C THR A 389 6.17 -11.82 1.48
N ASP A 390 5.26 -10.90 1.22
CA ASP A 390 4.36 -10.29 2.21
C ASP A 390 3.45 -11.33 2.92
N VAL A 391 2.93 -12.32 2.19
CA VAL A 391 2.15 -13.42 2.79
C VAL A 391 3.03 -14.32 3.65
N TRP A 392 4.23 -14.67 3.19
CA TRP A 392 5.19 -15.45 4.00
C TRP A 392 5.53 -14.73 5.31
N ALA A 393 5.76 -13.42 5.23
CA ALA A 393 6.09 -12.58 6.38
C ALA A 393 5.00 -12.64 7.46
N ILE A 394 3.76 -12.33 7.07
CA ILE A 394 2.62 -12.31 8.01
C ILE A 394 2.35 -13.69 8.60
N GLN A 395 2.43 -14.75 7.79
CA GLN A 395 2.23 -16.11 8.31
C GLN A 395 3.30 -16.52 9.33
N ASN A 396 4.51 -15.97 9.25
CA ASN A 396 5.58 -16.21 10.23
C ASN A 396 5.62 -15.14 11.34
N GLY A 397 4.63 -14.27 11.43
CA GLY A 397 4.52 -13.27 12.49
C GLY A 397 5.50 -12.10 12.36
N TYR A 398 6.07 -11.88 11.18
CA TYR A 398 6.87 -10.69 10.86
C TYR A 398 5.97 -9.55 10.36
N ILE A 399 6.40 -8.31 10.62
CA ILE A 399 5.80 -7.10 10.05
C ILE A 399 6.36 -6.94 8.63
N SER A 400 5.46 -6.94 7.65
CA SER A 400 5.81 -6.85 6.22
C SER A 400 5.76 -5.40 5.76
N ILE A 401 6.79 -4.98 5.01
CA ILE A 401 6.85 -3.66 4.38
C ILE A 401 7.21 -3.84 2.91
N THR A 402 6.34 -3.38 2.03
CA THR A 402 6.53 -3.46 0.58
C THR A 402 6.58 -2.07 -0.03
N ARG A 403 7.60 -1.82 -0.85
CA ARG A 403 7.76 -0.60 -1.65
C ARG A 403 6.90 -0.68 -2.90
N LEU A 404 6.12 0.35 -3.18
CA LEU A 404 5.20 0.42 -4.32
C LEU A 404 5.37 1.74 -5.08
N ARG A 405 5.11 1.67 -6.38
CA ARG A 405 4.87 2.83 -7.24
C ARG A 405 3.39 2.85 -7.62
N PRO A 406 2.78 4.03 -7.81
CA PRO A 406 1.40 4.15 -8.24
C PRO A 406 1.26 3.94 -9.75
N ASN A 407 1.73 2.79 -10.26
CA ASN A 407 1.64 2.46 -11.67
C ASN A 407 1.41 0.96 -11.85
N PHE A 408 0.83 0.62 -13.01
CA PHE A 408 0.93 -0.74 -13.51
C PHE A 408 2.25 -0.86 -14.24
N MET A 409 3.10 -1.79 -13.81
CA MET A 409 4.27 -2.16 -14.58
C MET A 409 3.87 -3.14 -15.67
N GLU A 410 4.19 -2.79 -16.91
CA GLU A 410 3.96 -3.64 -18.07
C GLU A 410 4.96 -4.80 -18.09
N VAL A 411 4.56 -5.88 -18.75
CA VAL A 411 5.49 -6.95 -19.13
C VAL A 411 6.03 -6.66 -20.54
N ASP A 412 7.31 -6.92 -20.76
CA ASP A 412 7.93 -6.88 -22.07
C ASP A 412 7.39 -8.00 -22.98
N ASN A 413 7.83 -8.04 -24.25
CA ASN A 413 7.43 -9.05 -25.22
C ASN A 413 7.75 -10.49 -24.78
N ASP A 414 8.69 -10.65 -23.85
CA ASP A 414 9.10 -11.93 -23.29
C ASP A 414 8.31 -12.29 -22.01
N GLY A 415 7.34 -11.45 -21.61
CA GLY A 415 6.52 -11.63 -20.42
C GLY A 415 7.21 -11.25 -19.12
N ASN A 416 8.38 -10.60 -19.17
CA ASN A 416 9.06 -10.10 -17.97
C ASN A 416 8.53 -8.72 -17.61
N GLY A 417 8.18 -8.46 -16.35
CA GLY A 417 7.86 -7.09 -15.91
C GLY A 417 9.01 -6.10 -16.20
N LEU A 418 8.74 -4.80 -16.16
CA LEU A 418 9.76 -3.75 -16.22
C LEU A 418 10.83 -3.97 -15.12
N ASP A 419 11.92 -4.66 -15.46
CA ASP A 419 13.15 -4.63 -14.69
C ASP A 419 13.78 -3.26 -14.94
N VAL A 420 13.33 -2.27 -14.16
CA VAL A 420 13.77 -0.87 -14.24
C VAL A 420 15.30 -0.80 -14.25
N SER A 421 15.97 -1.64 -13.47
CA SER A 421 17.43 -1.76 -13.47
C SER A 421 18.02 -2.35 -14.76
N ARG A 422 17.37 -3.32 -15.43
CA ARG A 422 17.80 -3.80 -16.76
C ARG A 422 17.55 -2.74 -17.83
N ILE A 423 16.43 -2.03 -17.75
CA ILE A 423 16.08 -0.96 -18.69
C ILE A 423 17.00 0.24 -18.51
N GLU A 424 17.33 0.64 -17.28
CA GLU A 424 18.33 1.66 -16.99
C GLU A 424 19.72 1.25 -17.49
N ARG A 425 20.13 -0.02 -17.31
CA ARG A 425 21.38 -0.53 -17.89
C ARG A 425 21.33 -0.52 -19.43
N GLN A 426 20.21 -0.88 -20.03
CA GLN A 426 20.03 -0.85 -21.49
C GLN A 426 19.98 0.58 -22.03
N LEU A 427 19.34 1.52 -21.32
CA LEU A 427 19.29 2.93 -21.64
C LEU A 427 20.66 3.58 -21.47
N GLN A 428 21.43 3.23 -20.44
CA GLN A 428 22.81 3.68 -20.28
C GLN A 428 23.70 3.14 -21.40
N GLN A 429 23.54 1.87 -21.79
CA GLN A 429 24.25 1.28 -22.93
C GLN A 429 23.84 1.92 -24.25
N GLN A 430 22.55 2.21 -24.45
CA GLN A 430 22.05 2.91 -25.63
C GLN A 430 22.49 4.37 -25.66
N GLN A 431 22.52 5.08 -24.53
CA GLN A 431 23.03 6.45 -24.42
C GLN A 431 24.54 6.49 -24.68
N GLN A 432 25.30 5.49 -24.25
CA GLN A 432 26.72 5.36 -24.57
C GLN A 432 26.95 5.07 -26.06
N GLN A 433 26.08 4.29 -26.70
CA GLN A 433 26.12 4.04 -28.15
C GLN A 433 25.65 5.26 -28.96
N GLN A 434 24.63 5.97 -28.49
CA GLN A 434 24.14 7.20 -29.10
C GLN A 434 25.15 8.34 -28.94
N GLN A 435 25.86 8.49 -27.81
CA GLN A 435 26.95 9.46 -27.67
C GLN A 435 28.14 9.16 -28.60
N GLN A 436 28.34 7.90 -29.00
CA GLN A 436 29.32 7.52 -30.03
C GLN A 436 28.83 7.78 -31.47
N GLN A 437 27.51 7.82 -31.69
CA GLN A 437 26.90 8.15 -33.00
C GLN A 437 26.62 9.65 -33.16
N GLN A 438 26.33 10.38 -32.08
CA GLN A 438 25.94 11.79 -32.07
C GLN A 438 27.15 12.73 -32.23
N THR A 439 28.38 12.23 -32.07
CA THR A 439 29.58 12.92 -32.58
C THR A 439 29.63 13.02 -34.12
N ASN A 440 28.72 12.36 -34.86
CA ASN A 440 28.66 12.42 -36.31
C ASN A 440 27.47 13.21 -36.91
N ASP A 441 26.41 13.53 -36.16
CA ASP A 441 25.14 14.04 -36.77
C ASP A 441 24.55 15.32 -36.15
N ASP A 442 25.29 16.05 -35.29
CA ASP A 442 24.84 17.35 -34.74
C ASP A 442 24.96 18.50 -35.78
N ALA A 443 24.16 18.42 -36.83
CA ALA A 443 23.72 19.54 -37.62
C ALA A 443 22.32 19.27 -38.19
N GLN A 444 21.28 19.29 -37.35
CA GLN A 444 20.01 19.98 -37.66
C GLN A 444 18.90 19.81 -36.60
N SER A 445 18.46 20.98 -36.14
CA SER A 445 17.08 21.35 -35.82
C SER A 445 16.53 21.07 -34.41
N ALA A 446 15.68 22.02 -34.03
CA ALA A 446 15.31 22.40 -32.68
C ALA A 446 13.82 22.22 -32.43
N ASN A 447 13.48 22.15 -31.14
CA ASN A 447 12.27 22.63 -30.47
C ASN A 447 10.90 22.24 -31.01
N ALA A 448 10.18 21.46 -30.21
CA ALA A 448 8.75 21.65 -29.99
C ALA A 448 8.40 21.34 -28.53
N SER A 449 8.12 22.39 -27.76
CA SER A 449 7.53 22.34 -26.42
C SER A 449 6.04 21.98 -26.53
N ILE A 450 5.61 20.96 -25.78
CA ILE A 450 4.18 20.60 -25.65
C ILE A 450 3.59 21.36 -24.46
N GLU A 451 2.52 22.12 -24.72
CA GLU A 451 1.77 22.92 -23.75
C GLU A 451 0.84 22.06 -22.86
N ASP A 452 0.57 22.59 -21.67
CA ASP A 452 0.00 21.91 -20.51
C ASP A 452 -1.55 21.83 -20.50
N GLY A 453 -2.08 20.61 -20.45
CA GLY A 453 -3.05 20.15 -19.45
C GLY A 453 -4.53 20.56 -19.45
N ILE A 454 -4.97 21.73 -19.95
CA ILE A 454 -6.36 22.17 -19.72
C ILE A 454 -7.36 21.68 -20.79
N GLU A 455 -6.92 21.44 -22.02
CA GLU A 455 -7.79 20.94 -23.12
C GLU A 455 -8.00 19.41 -23.10
N VAL A 456 -7.09 18.65 -22.49
CA VAL A 456 -7.08 17.17 -22.59
C VAL A 456 -8.27 16.54 -21.85
N GLY A 457 -8.72 17.15 -20.74
CA GLY A 457 -9.87 16.68 -19.97
C GLY A 457 -11.23 16.81 -20.66
N LYS A 458 -11.33 17.57 -21.77
CA LYS A 458 -12.56 17.71 -22.56
C LYS A 458 -12.66 16.73 -23.73
N ARG A 459 -11.56 16.04 -24.07
CA ARG A 459 -11.50 15.11 -25.22
C ARG A 459 -11.95 13.69 -24.91
N TRP A 460 -12.12 13.33 -23.64
CA TRP A 460 -12.45 11.98 -23.21
C TRP A 460 -13.70 12.00 -22.32
N ARG A 461 -14.68 11.13 -22.61
CA ARG A 461 -15.69 10.79 -21.60
C ARG A 461 -15.01 9.91 -20.56
N LEU A 462 -14.92 10.40 -19.33
CA LEU A 462 -14.64 9.59 -18.15
C LEU A 462 -15.94 9.00 -17.60
#